data_AF-A0A9D2XBM6-F1
#
_entry.id   AF-A0A9D2XBM6-F1
#
_cell.length_a   1.000
_cell.length_b   1.000
_cell.length_c   1.000
_cell.angle_alpha   90.00
_cell.angle_beta   90.00
_cell.angle_gamma   90.00
#
_symmetry.space_group_name_H-M   'P 1'
#
loop_
_entity.id
_entity.type
_entity.pdbx_description
1 polymer ?
#
loop_
_entity_poly.entity_id
_entity_poly.type
_entity_poly.pdbx_seq_one_letter_code
_entity_poly.pdbx_strand_id
1 'polypeptide(L)'
;VQGPNRKRTATTVPQQLDGDACREAVSFLLHCNDETVVFQKMNMTFQHRQDLVHDPQTSADVFKTFPRFLDVKGLVNQDFQLLLGAETSSKMLEKWDTTFKPKVIDEARNLTQSAEVRQLLKAAENLSTDAGRKRTKISPCDAVDKMVHFHKVN
;
A
#
# COMPACT_ATOMS: atom_id res chain seq x y z
N VAL A 1 -28.30 14.63 19.91
CA VAL A 1 -27.15 15.22 19.20
C VAL A 1 -25.88 14.77 19.91
N GLN A 2 -25.08 13.92 19.27
CA GLN A 2 -23.94 13.22 19.88
C GLN A 2 -22.65 13.78 19.25
N GLY A 3 -21.73 14.29 20.07
CA GLY A 3 -20.53 15.02 19.61
C GLY A 3 -19.37 14.14 19.14
N PRO A 4 -18.32 14.72 18.52
CA PRO A 4 -17.36 14.01 17.67
C PRO A 4 -16.22 13.27 18.39
N ASN A 5 -16.27 13.11 19.72
CA ASN A 5 -15.15 12.57 20.50
C ASN A 5 -15.34 11.10 20.93
N ARG A 6 -15.94 10.28 20.07
CA ARG A 6 -15.92 8.83 20.29
C ARG A 6 -14.53 8.34 19.93
N LYS A 7 -13.65 8.22 20.92
CA LYS A 7 -12.52 7.28 20.87
C LYS A 7 -13.12 5.95 20.42
N ARG A 8 -12.92 5.58 19.16
CA ARG A 8 -13.40 4.31 18.62
C ARG A 8 -12.76 3.24 19.48
N THR A 9 -13.59 2.38 20.08
CA THR A 9 -13.13 1.22 20.84
C THR A 9 -12.14 0.48 19.97
N ALA A 10 -10.88 0.49 20.41
CA ALA A 10 -9.75 0.01 19.65
C ALA A 10 -9.99 -1.44 19.27
N THR A 11 -9.97 -1.73 17.96
CA THR A 11 -9.38 -2.98 17.48
C THR A 11 -8.10 -3.15 18.26
N THR A 12 -7.96 -4.25 19.01
CA THR A 12 -6.86 -4.50 19.94
C THR A 12 -5.54 -4.14 19.27
N VAL A 13 -4.98 -2.97 19.58
CA VAL A 13 -3.70 -2.55 19.02
C VAL A 13 -2.69 -3.54 19.60
N PRO A 14 -1.90 -4.24 18.76
CA PRO A 14 -0.87 -5.14 19.24
C PRO A 14 0.01 -4.44 20.28
N GLN A 15 0.52 -5.16 21.27
CA GLN A 15 1.45 -4.58 22.24
C GLN A 15 2.60 -3.89 21.49
N GLN A 16 2.75 -2.59 21.73
CA GLN A 16 3.77 -1.77 21.10
C GLN A 16 5.06 -1.86 21.90
N LEU A 17 6.19 -2.00 21.21
CA LEU A 17 7.51 -1.96 21.83
C LEU A 17 7.93 -0.52 22.07
N ASP A 18 8.70 -0.30 23.13
CA ASP A 18 9.27 0.99 23.49
C ASP A 18 10.79 0.85 23.78
N GLY A 19 11.44 1.98 24.03
CA GLY A 19 12.84 2.03 24.47
C GLY A 19 13.82 1.21 23.62
N ASP A 20 14.61 0.37 24.29
CA ASP A 20 15.59 -0.51 23.66
C ASP A 20 14.94 -1.61 22.81
N ALA A 21 13.83 -2.19 23.27
CA ALA A 21 13.17 -3.27 22.54
C ALA A 21 12.64 -2.79 21.18
N CYS A 22 12.15 -1.55 21.10
CA CYS A 22 11.78 -0.93 19.82
C CYS A 22 13.01 -0.73 18.92
N ARG A 23 14.12 -0.18 19.45
CA ARG A 23 15.35 0.01 18.69
C ARG A 23 15.91 -1.30 18.14
N GLU A 24 15.91 -2.35 18.95
CA GLU A 24 16.35 -3.68 18.55
C GLU A 24 15.44 -4.26 17.46
N ALA A 25 14.12 -4.12 17.59
CA ALA A 25 13.19 -4.58 16.56
C ALA A 25 13.39 -3.85 15.22
N VAL A 26 13.62 -2.53 15.25
CA VAL A 26 13.95 -1.74 14.05
C VAL A 26 15.27 -2.18 13.43
N SER A 27 16.32 -2.33 14.23
CA SER A 27 17.63 -2.82 13.76
C SER A 27 17.53 -4.22 13.13
N PHE A 28 16.74 -5.10 13.74
CA PHE A 28 16.46 -6.42 13.22
C PHE A 28 15.76 -6.39 11.86
N LEU A 29 14.80 -5.48 11.66
CA LEU A 29 14.07 -5.31 10.39
C LEU A 29 14.97 -4.89 9.23
N LEU A 30 16.15 -4.32 9.48
CA LEU A 30 17.10 -3.97 8.43
C LEU A 30 17.61 -5.22 7.70
N HIS A 31 17.73 -6.36 8.39
CA HIS A 31 18.41 -7.56 7.88
C HIS A 31 17.50 -8.80 7.81
N CYS A 32 16.28 -8.73 8.34
CA CYS A 32 15.35 -9.86 8.35
C CYS A 32 14.67 -10.08 6.99
N ASN A 33 14.65 -11.33 6.53
CA ASN A 33 13.99 -11.76 5.30
C ASN A 33 12.80 -12.69 5.55
N ASP A 34 12.52 -13.05 6.81
CA ASP A 34 11.34 -13.84 7.15
C ASP A 34 10.12 -12.90 7.19
N GLU A 35 9.27 -12.99 6.17
CA GLU A 35 8.08 -12.13 6.05
C GLU A 35 7.19 -12.23 7.29
N THR A 36 6.99 -13.41 7.88
CA THR A 36 6.12 -13.57 9.05
C THR A 36 6.67 -12.78 10.24
N VAL A 37 7.98 -12.86 10.48
CA VAL A 37 8.65 -12.10 11.54
C VAL A 37 8.66 -10.60 11.22
N VAL A 38 8.81 -10.23 9.95
CA VAL A 38 8.74 -8.83 9.51
C VAL A 38 7.35 -8.25 9.80
N PHE A 39 6.26 -8.91 9.39
CA PHE A 39 4.89 -8.47 9.69
C PHE A 39 4.66 -8.33 11.21
N GLN A 40 5.11 -9.30 12.00
CA GLN A 40 4.98 -9.26 13.46
C GLN A 40 5.73 -8.06 14.07
N LYS A 41 7.01 -7.86 13.73
CA LYS A 41 7.81 -6.75 14.25
C LYS A 41 7.29 -5.41 13.75
N MET A 42 6.85 -5.34 12.49
CA MET A 42 6.19 -4.15 11.95
C MET A 42 4.93 -3.81 12.75
N ASN A 43 4.09 -4.78 13.13
CA ASN A 43 2.93 -4.51 14.01
C ASN A 43 3.34 -3.93 15.37
N MET A 44 4.41 -4.48 15.96
CA MET A 44 4.89 -4.11 17.29
C MET A 44 5.60 -2.74 17.34
N THR A 45 6.08 -2.22 16.20
CA THR A 45 6.73 -0.91 16.12
C THR A 45 5.86 0.15 15.42
N PHE A 46 4.55 -0.07 15.34
CA PHE A 46 3.62 0.82 14.64
C PHE A 46 3.59 2.23 15.25
N GLN A 47 3.56 2.35 16.58
CA GLN A 47 3.53 3.65 17.24
C GLN A 47 4.81 4.44 16.94
N HIS A 48 5.98 3.80 17.00
CA HIS A 48 7.25 4.43 16.65
C HIS A 48 7.24 4.94 15.20
N ARG A 49 6.67 4.18 14.26
CA ARG A 49 6.48 4.66 12.88
C ARG A 49 5.55 5.85 12.80
N GLN A 50 4.43 5.84 13.52
CA GLN A 50 3.51 6.98 13.53
C GLN A 50 4.22 8.24 14.02
N ASP A 51 5.00 8.14 15.09
CA ASP A 51 5.74 9.28 15.64
C ASP A 51 6.73 9.86 14.61
N LEU A 52 7.42 9.00 13.85
CA LEU A 52 8.32 9.43 12.77
C LEU A 52 7.56 10.07 11.59
N VAL A 53 6.40 9.52 11.20
CA VAL A 53 5.60 10.05 10.09
C VAL A 53 5.02 11.42 10.41
N HIS A 54 4.60 11.65 11.66
CA HIS A 54 3.98 12.91 12.10
C HIS A 54 5.00 13.98 12.48
N ASP A 55 6.28 13.64 12.60
CA ASP A 55 7.35 14.60 12.85
C ASP A 55 7.99 15.08 11.53
N PRO A 56 7.87 16.39 11.19
CA PRO A 56 8.46 16.94 9.98
C PRO A 56 9.97 16.74 9.87
N GLN A 57 10.69 16.60 10.99
CA GLN A 57 12.14 16.42 10.97
C GLN A 57 12.57 14.99 10.64
N THR A 58 11.71 14.00 10.89
CA THR A 58 12.05 12.58 10.74
C THR A 58 11.24 11.86 9.68
N SER A 59 10.12 12.45 9.22
CA SER A 59 9.24 11.89 8.19
C SER A 59 9.95 11.52 6.88
N ALA A 60 10.96 12.29 6.49
CA ALA A 60 11.76 12.04 5.28
C ALA A 60 12.60 10.75 5.36
N ASP A 61 12.89 10.26 6.58
CA ASP A 61 13.74 9.10 6.81
C ASP A 61 12.96 7.83 7.16
N VAL A 62 11.62 7.87 7.17
CA VAL A 62 10.78 6.71 7.52
C VAL A 62 11.11 5.46 6.70
N PHE A 63 11.30 5.60 5.39
CA PHE A 63 11.66 4.47 4.53
C PHE A 63 13.11 4.01 4.69
N LYS A 64 13.99 4.85 5.24
CA LYS A 64 15.36 4.45 5.62
C LYS A 64 15.35 3.64 6.92
N THR A 65 14.54 4.07 7.89
CA THR A 65 14.36 3.38 9.17
C THR A 65 13.59 2.06 9.01
N PHE A 66 12.62 2.03 8.08
CA PHE A 66 11.78 0.88 7.79
C PHE A 66 11.87 0.46 6.31
N PRO A 67 13.01 -0.09 5.88
CA PRO A 67 13.25 -0.41 4.47
C PRO A 67 12.33 -1.51 3.95
N ARG A 68 11.78 -2.34 4.83
CA ARG A 68 10.88 -3.46 4.46
C ARG A 68 9.61 -2.99 3.74
N PHE A 69 9.19 -1.73 3.87
CA PHE A 69 8.09 -1.19 3.07
C PHE A 69 8.36 -1.20 1.57
N LEU A 70 9.63 -1.20 1.16
CA LEU A 70 10.04 -1.12 -0.24
C LEU A 70 10.04 -2.50 -0.92
N ASP A 71 10.19 -3.58 -0.17
CA ASP A 71 10.32 -4.94 -0.72
C ASP A 71 9.31 -5.98 -0.21
N VAL A 72 8.66 -5.75 0.95
CA VAL A 72 7.60 -6.64 1.45
C VAL A 72 6.22 -6.06 1.17
N LYS A 73 5.46 -6.77 0.33
CA LYS A 73 4.10 -6.40 -0.05
C LYS A 73 3.17 -6.51 1.16
N GLY A 74 2.17 -5.62 1.23
CA GLY A 74 1.11 -5.70 2.25
C GLY A 74 1.37 -4.97 3.56
N LEU A 75 2.61 -4.53 3.83
CA LEU A 75 2.94 -3.78 5.05
C LEU A 75 2.22 -2.43 5.14
N VAL A 76 2.05 -1.73 4.03
CA VAL A 76 1.26 -0.47 4.00
C VAL A 76 -0.21 -0.74 4.36
N ASN A 77 -0.78 -1.86 3.87
CA ASN A 77 -2.14 -2.25 4.23
C ASN A 77 -2.24 -2.63 5.72
N GLN A 78 -1.24 -3.31 6.28
CA GLN A 78 -1.18 -3.56 7.72
C GLN A 78 -1.30 -2.25 8.52
N ASP A 79 -0.54 -1.22 8.15
CA ASP A 79 -0.60 0.07 8.83
C ASP A 79 -1.97 0.76 8.65
N PHE A 80 -2.61 0.65 7.48
CA PHE A 80 -3.99 1.11 7.31
C PHE A 80 -4.98 0.38 8.21
N GLN A 81 -4.82 -0.94 8.40
CA GLN A 81 -5.68 -1.70 9.30
C GLN A 81 -5.47 -1.31 10.77
N LEU A 82 -4.23 -1.05 11.18
CA LEU A 82 -3.92 -0.56 12.53
C LEU A 82 -4.47 0.85 12.76
N LEU A 83 -4.39 1.73 11.77
CA LEU A 83 -4.82 3.12 11.87
C LEU A 83 -6.35 3.30 11.78
N LEU A 84 -6.99 2.58 10.85
CA LEU A 84 -8.39 2.79 10.48
C LEU A 84 -9.32 1.66 10.95
N GLY A 85 -8.76 0.52 11.35
CA GLY A 85 -9.46 -0.73 11.56
C GLY A 85 -9.66 -1.52 10.26
N ALA A 86 -9.77 -2.85 10.37
CA ALA A 86 -9.87 -3.76 9.22
C ALA A 86 -11.02 -3.42 8.26
N GLU A 87 -12.22 -3.14 8.79
CA GLU A 87 -13.40 -2.83 7.97
C GLU A 87 -13.19 -1.52 7.18
N THR A 88 -12.73 -0.47 7.84
CA THR A 88 -12.48 0.83 7.18
C THR A 88 -11.37 0.72 6.15
N SER A 89 -10.28 0.02 6.48
CA SER A 89 -9.17 -0.23 5.56
C SER A 89 -9.66 -0.97 4.30
N SER A 90 -10.47 -2.03 4.47
CA SER A 90 -11.06 -2.78 3.34
C SER A 90 -11.89 -1.86 2.43
N LYS A 91 -12.79 -1.06 2.99
CA LYS A 91 -13.62 -0.09 2.23
C LYS A 91 -12.78 0.99 1.54
N MET A 92 -11.67 1.41 2.16
CA MET A 92 -10.73 2.34 1.54
C MET A 92 -10.05 1.69 0.33
N LEU A 93 -9.61 0.45 0.45
CA LEU A 93 -8.95 -0.31 -0.61
C LEU A 93 -9.86 -0.60 -1.80
N GLU A 94 -11.15 -0.86 -1.57
CA GLU A 94 -12.17 -0.99 -2.64
C GLU A 94 -12.20 0.25 -3.57
N LYS A 95 -11.87 1.43 -3.03
CA LYS A 95 -11.85 2.69 -3.76
C LYS A 95 -10.43 3.21 -4.01
N TRP A 96 -9.41 2.37 -3.83
CA TRP A 96 -8.01 2.77 -3.96
C TRP A 96 -7.72 3.32 -5.35
N ASP A 97 -7.91 2.52 -6.40
CA ASP A 97 -7.57 2.92 -7.77
C ASP A 97 -8.48 4.02 -8.33
N THR A 98 -9.73 4.11 -7.87
CA THR A 98 -10.72 5.05 -8.42
C THR A 98 -10.77 6.39 -7.70
N THR A 99 -10.50 6.43 -6.39
CA THR A 99 -10.72 7.63 -5.56
C THR A 99 -9.45 8.08 -4.85
N PHE A 100 -8.72 7.20 -4.18
CA PHE A 100 -7.62 7.61 -3.29
C PHE A 100 -6.30 7.76 -4.03
N LYS A 101 -5.93 6.78 -4.86
CA LYS A 101 -4.70 6.81 -5.66
C LYS A 101 -4.61 8.05 -6.56
N PRO A 102 -5.67 8.47 -7.30
CA PRO A 102 -5.62 9.72 -8.08
C PRO A 102 -5.36 10.95 -7.21
N LYS A 103 -5.96 11.02 -6.00
CA LYS A 103 -5.75 12.13 -5.06
C LYS A 103 -4.33 12.15 -4.49
N VAL A 104 -3.76 10.98 -4.18
CA VAL A 104 -2.36 10.88 -3.73
C VAL A 104 -1.40 11.32 -4.83
N ILE A 105 -1.67 10.92 -6.08
CA ILE A 105 -0.87 11.36 -7.24
C ILE A 105 -0.98 12.88 -7.42
N ASP A 106 -2.19 13.44 -7.32
CA ASP A 106 -2.43 14.88 -7.44
C ASP A 106 -1.67 15.67 -6.36
N GLU A 107 -1.72 15.21 -5.11
CA GLU A 107 -0.95 15.80 -4.01
C GLU A 107 0.56 15.72 -4.28
N ALA A 108 1.05 14.60 -4.79
CA ALA A 108 2.46 14.43 -5.14
C ALA A 108 2.93 15.37 -6.27
N ARG A 109 2.03 15.85 -7.14
CA ARG A 109 2.37 16.86 -8.16
C ARG A 109 2.69 18.22 -7.54
N ASN A 110 2.13 18.51 -6.36
CA ASN A 110 2.36 19.77 -5.65
C ASN A 110 3.67 19.78 -4.85
N LEU A 111 4.36 18.64 -4.75
CA LEU A 111 5.67 18.54 -4.10
C LEU A 111 6.78 19.15 -4.96
N THR A 112 7.90 19.47 -4.32
CA THR A 112 9.13 19.87 -5.02
C THR A 112 9.56 18.75 -5.96
N GLN A 113 9.69 19.07 -7.26
CA GLN A 113 9.90 18.09 -8.34
C GLN A 113 11.35 17.61 -8.41
N SER A 114 11.76 16.79 -7.43
CA SER A 114 13.03 16.07 -7.45
C SER A 114 13.05 15.00 -8.55
N ALA A 115 14.22 14.41 -8.82
CA ALA A 115 14.34 13.33 -9.80
C ALA A 115 13.50 12.10 -9.39
N GLU A 116 13.50 11.79 -8.10
CA GLU A 116 12.79 10.67 -7.49
C GLU A 116 11.27 10.87 -7.59
N VAL A 117 10.77 12.07 -7.23
CA VAL A 117 9.34 12.41 -7.33
C VAL A 117 8.84 12.27 -8.76
N ARG A 118 9.59 12.78 -9.75
CA ARG A 118 9.22 12.65 -11.17
C ARG A 118 9.21 11.21 -11.64
N GLN A 119 10.17 10.38 -11.21
CA GLN A 119 10.18 8.96 -11.55
C GLN A 119 8.97 8.22 -10.96
N LEU A 120 8.64 8.49 -9.69
CA LEU A 120 7.49 7.89 -9.01
C LEU A 120 6.16 8.30 -9.66
N LEU A 121 5.99 9.59 -9.99
CA LEU A 121 4.80 10.08 -10.70
C LEU A 121 4.63 9.39 -12.06
N LYS A 122 5.70 9.30 -12.84
CA LYS A 122 5.68 8.62 -14.15
C LYS A 122 5.32 7.13 -14.01
N ALA A 123 5.86 6.44 -13.00
CA ALA A 123 5.52 5.05 -12.74
C ALA A 123 4.04 4.88 -12.37
N ALA A 124 3.51 5.78 -11.53
CA ALA A 124 2.11 5.75 -11.11
C ALA A 124 1.12 6.01 -12.28
N GLU A 125 1.47 6.90 -13.20
CA GLU A 125 0.70 7.20 -14.41
C GLU A 125 0.70 6.03 -15.39
N ASN A 126 1.86 5.39 -15.62
CA ASN A 126 1.98 4.24 -16.52
C ASN A 126 1.19 3.02 -16.03
N LEU A 127 1.06 2.83 -14.72
CA LEU A 127 0.22 1.76 -14.16
C LEU A 127 -1.28 2.00 -14.39
N SER A 128 -1.70 3.25 -14.57
CA SER A 128 -3.10 3.60 -14.81
C SER A 128 -3.56 3.26 -16.23
N THR A 129 -2.63 3.10 -17.18
CA THR A 129 -2.95 2.78 -18.57
C THR A 129 -3.10 1.26 -18.83
N ASP A 130 -2.50 0.41 -18.00
CA ASP A 130 -2.53 -1.05 -18.19
C ASP A 130 -3.80 -1.72 -17.61
N ALA A 131 -4.36 -1.19 -16.52
CA ALA A 131 -5.65 -1.65 -15.98
C ALA A 131 -6.84 -1.42 -16.95
N GLY A 132 -6.62 -0.67 -18.04
CA GLY A 132 -7.59 -0.35 -19.08
C GLY A 132 -7.54 -1.26 -20.32
N ARG A 133 -6.68 -2.30 -20.38
CA ARG A 133 -6.70 -3.24 -21.52
C ARG A 133 -7.91 -4.16 -21.41
N LYS A 134 -9.05 -3.62 -21.85
CA LYS A 134 -10.34 -4.30 -22.01
C LYS A 134 -10.09 -5.70 -22.55
N ARG A 135 -10.51 -6.72 -21.80
CA ARG A 135 -10.72 -8.09 -22.30
C ARG A 135 -11.47 -7.93 -23.62
N THR A 136 -10.78 -8.12 -24.74
CA THR A 136 -11.36 -7.98 -26.07
C THR A 136 -12.39 -9.09 -26.15
N LYS A 137 -13.66 -8.75 -25.95
CA LYS A 137 -14.76 -9.67 -26.18
C LYS A 137 -14.71 -9.96 -27.67
N ILE A 138 -14.16 -11.11 -28.03
CA ILE A 138 -14.28 -11.68 -29.36
C ILE A 138 -15.76 -11.61 -29.72
N SER A 139 -16.08 -10.92 -30.81
CA SER A 139 -17.44 -10.89 -31.33
C SER A 139 -17.85 -12.31 -31.69
N PRO A 140 -19.12 -12.72 -31.53
CA PRO A 140 -19.60 -14.03 -31.97
C PRO A 140 -19.19 -14.36 -33.42
N CYS A 141 -19.11 -13.36 -34.30
CA CYS A 141 -18.63 -13.55 -35.68
C CYS A 141 -17.16 -13.96 -35.75
N ASP A 142 -16.28 -13.34 -34.93
CA ASP A 142 -14.84 -13.65 -34.90
C ASP A 142 -14.56 -15.04 -34.30
N ALA A 143 -15.46 -15.55 -33.45
CA ALA A 143 -15.37 -16.90 -32.89
C ALA A 143 -15.71 -17.97 -33.94
N VAL A 144 -16.67 -17.69 -34.82
CA VAL A 144 -17.08 -18.63 -35.88
C VAL A 144 -15.96 -18.83 -36.90
N ASP A 145 -15.31 -17.76 -37.37
CA ASP A 145 -14.21 -17.88 -38.34
C ASP A 145 -13.04 -18.73 -37.81
N LYS A 146 -12.75 -18.65 -36.51
CA LYS A 146 -11.69 -19.46 -35.88
C LYS A 146 -12.07 -20.93 -35.71
N MET A 147 -13.35 -21.26 -35.62
CA MET A 147 -13.82 -22.66 -35.55
C MET A 147 -13.78 -23.37 -36.91
N VAL A 148 -13.93 -22.64 -38.03
CA VAL A 148 -13.89 -23.23 -39.38
C VAL A 148 -12.48 -23.71 -39.75
N HIS A 149 -11.44 -23.07 -39.20
CA HIS A 149 -10.06 -23.49 -39.42
C HIS A 149 -9.71 -24.86 -38.80
N PHE A 150 -10.42 -25.31 -37.77
CA PHE A 150 -10.15 -26.60 -37.12
C PHE A 150 -10.71 -27.82 -37.85
N HIS A 151 -11.60 -27.63 -38.84
CA HIS A 151 -12.23 -28.74 -39.57
C HIS A 151 -11.61 -29.03 -40.94
N LYS A 152 -10.50 -28.36 -41.31
CA LYS A 152 -9.79 -28.62 -42.57
C LYS A 152 -8.43 -29.32 -42.40
N VAL A 153 -8.10 -29.77 -41.20
CA VAL A 153 -6.93 -30.61 -40.93
C VAL A 153 -7.34 -31.74 -39.99
N ASN A 154 -8.04 -32.74 -40.55
CA ASN A 154 -8.03 -34.13 -40.13
C ASN A 154 -8.55 -34.98 -41.30
#